data_AF-A0A9N9GYN3-F1
#
_entry.id   AF-A0A9N9GYN3-F1
#
_cell.length_a   1.000
_cell.length_b   1.000
_cell.length_c   1.000
_cell.angle_alpha   90.00
_cell.angle_beta   90.00
_cell.angle_gamma   90.00
#
_symmetry.space_group_name_H-M   'P 1'
#
loop_
_entity.id
_entity.type
_entity.pdbx_description
1 polymer ?
#
loop_
_entity_poly.entity_id
_entity_poly.type
_entity_poly.pdbx_seq_one_letter_code
_entity_poly.pdbx_strand_id
1 'polypeptide(L)'
;HKNIESALIEVIKVVYSQGIKKYDKLRASYVNYLKILQQKRDLEDHVRYVAKQRSPNEETYNERMADFKDWYNEEVYTSLENLYKLYLELANQEEVIEKRSKEELDNILQRIHDLEI
;
A
#
# COMPACT_ATOMS: atom_id res chain seq x y z
N HIS A 1 -0.96 -9.79 5.71
CA HIS A 1 -0.51 -9.40 4.35
C HIS A 1 -0.88 -10.34 3.20
N LYS A 2 -1.39 -11.58 3.43
CA LYS A 2 -1.86 -12.47 2.33
C LYS A 2 -2.84 -11.78 1.36
N ASN A 3 -3.62 -10.80 1.83
CA ASN A 3 -4.55 -10.04 1.00
C ASN A 3 -3.86 -9.17 -0.06
N ILE A 4 -2.69 -8.57 0.25
CA ILE A 4 -1.92 -7.77 -0.71
C ILE A 4 -1.31 -8.65 -1.79
N GLU A 5 -0.72 -9.79 -1.40
CA GLU A 5 -0.14 -10.74 -2.37
C GLU A 5 -1.22 -11.29 -3.31
N SER A 6 -2.37 -11.70 -2.77
CA SER A 6 -3.52 -12.15 -3.57
C SER A 6 -4.03 -11.06 -4.51
N ALA A 7 -4.18 -9.82 -4.03
CA ALA A 7 -4.62 -8.70 -4.86
C ALA A 7 -3.61 -8.36 -5.97
N LEU A 8 -2.29 -8.46 -5.69
CA LEU A 8 -1.25 -8.30 -6.71
C LEU A 8 -1.33 -9.37 -7.80
N ILE A 9 -1.51 -10.64 -7.40
CA ILE A 9 -1.69 -11.75 -8.33
C ILE A 9 -2.92 -11.50 -9.21
N GLU A 10 -4.00 -10.99 -8.64
CA GLU A 10 -5.21 -10.68 -9.40
C GLU A 10 -4.98 -9.58 -10.44
N VAL A 11 -4.33 -8.47 -10.07
CA VAL A 11 -3.93 -7.43 -11.04
C VAL A 11 -3.10 -8.04 -12.17
N ILE A 12 -2.13 -8.90 -11.85
CA ILE A 12 -1.28 -9.54 -12.87
C ILE A 12 -2.13 -10.41 -13.80
N LYS A 13 -3.05 -11.22 -13.26
CA LYS A 13 -3.93 -12.09 -14.06
C LYS A 13 -4.84 -11.27 -14.99
N VAL A 14 -5.51 -10.25 -14.44
CA VAL A 14 -6.41 -9.37 -15.21
C VAL A 14 -5.63 -8.65 -16.30
N VAL A 15 -4.47 -8.07 -15.99
CA VAL A 15 -3.62 -7.40 -17.01
C VAL A 15 -3.08 -8.40 -18.05
N TYR A 16 -2.84 -9.65 -17.67
CA TYR A 16 -2.42 -10.69 -18.59
C TYR A 16 -3.54 -11.08 -19.56
N SER A 17 -4.77 -11.27 -19.06
CA SER A 17 -5.92 -11.68 -19.87
C SER A 17 -6.31 -10.64 -20.94
N GLN A 18 -6.01 -9.36 -20.72
CA GLN A 18 -6.31 -8.31 -21.71
C GLN A 18 -5.54 -8.47 -23.02
N GLY A 19 -4.34 -9.05 -23.02
CA GLY A 19 -3.50 -9.15 -24.23
C GLY A 19 -3.05 -7.80 -24.83
N ILE A 20 -3.21 -6.69 -24.10
CA ILE A 20 -2.92 -5.33 -24.58
C ILE A 20 -1.47 -4.93 -24.29
N LYS A 21 -0.68 -4.64 -25.34
CA LYS A 21 0.73 -4.20 -25.24
C LYS A 21 0.93 -2.94 -24.39
N LYS A 22 -0.03 -2.00 -24.39
CA LYS A 22 -0.01 -0.79 -23.53
C LYS A 22 0.22 -1.15 -22.06
N TYR A 23 -0.23 -2.33 -21.62
CA TYR A 23 -0.17 -2.74 -20.22
C TYR A 23 1.07 -3.56 -19.87
N ASP A 24 1.99 -3.81 -20.81
CA ASP A 24 3.19 -4.62 -20.58
C ASP A 24 4.08 -4.04 -19.48
N LYS A 25 4.21 -2.70 -19.43
CA LYS A 25 4.97 -2.02 -18.36
C LYS A 25 4.32 -2.21 -16.99
N LEU A 26 2.99 -2.13 -16.91
CA LEU A 26 2.24 -2.37 -15.67
C LEU A 26 2.46 -3.81 -15.22
N ARG A 27 2.29 -4.78 -16.12
CA ARG A 27 2.52 -6.21 -15.86
C ARG A 27 3.93 -6.47 -15.32
N ALA A 28 4.96 -5.97 -16.00
CA ALA A 28 6.34 -6.17 -15.61
C ALA A 28 6.64 -5.62 -14.21
N SER A 29 6.13 -4.41 -13.92
CA SER A 29 6.27 -3.78 -12.60
C SER A 29 5.65 -4.63 -11.49
N TYR A 30 4.44 -5.13 -11.69
CA TYR A 30 3.70 -5.89 -10.66
C TYR A 30 4.28 -7.30 -10.48
N VAL A 31 4.69 -7.96 -11.55
CA VAL A 31 5.42 -9.24 -11.48
C VAL A 31 6.74 -9.07 -10.72
N ASN A 32 7.48 -8.01 -11.00
CA ASN A 32 8.72 -7.73 -10.28
C ASN A 32 8.45 -7.49 -8.79
N TYR A 33 7.39 -6.75 -8.46
CA TYR A 33 7.02 -6.51 -7.08
C TYR A 33 6.61 -7.80 -6.35
N LEU A 34 5.83 -8.68 -6.99
CA LEU A 34 5.49 -9.99 -6.43
C LEU A 34 6.74 -10.84 -6.14
N LYS A 35 7.72 -10.86 -7.05
CA LYS A 35 9.00 -11.57 -6.84
C LYS A 35 9.75 -11.03 -5.63
N ILE A 36 9.81 -9.70 -5.47
CA ILE A 36 10.47 -9.08 -4.32
C ILE A 36 9.78 -9.50 -3.02
N LEU A 37 8.43 -9.46 -2.99
CA LEU A 37 7.67 -9.88 -1.82
C LEU A 37 7.97 -11.32 -1.42
N GLN A 38 7.99 -12.24 -2.38
CA GLN A 38 8.24 -13.67 -2.12
C GLN A 38 9.67 -13.99 -1.66
N GLN A 39 10.63 -13.08 -1.88
CA GLN A 39 12.04 -13.25 -1.51
C GLN A 39 12.39 -12.60 -0.16
N LYS A 40 11.56 -11.68 0.34
CA LYS A 40 11.82 -10.96 1.59
C LYS A 40 11.59 -11.88 2.79
N ARG A 41 12.56 -11.91 3.71
CA ARG A 41 12.41 -12.56 5.03
C ARG A 41 11.36 -11.85 5.89
N ASP A 42 11.31 -10.52 5.81
CA ASP A 42 10.31 -9.70 6.47
C ASP A 42 9.36 -9.09 5.44
N LEU A 43 8.26 -9.80 5.22
CA LEU A 43 7.22 -9.41 4.26
C LEU A 43 6.38 -8.24 4.79
N GLU A 44 6.21 -8.17 6.10
CA GLU A 44 5.28 -7.25 6.76
C GLU A 44 5.80 -5.83 6.69
N ASP A 45 7.05 -5.62 7.10
CA ASP A 45 7.69 -4.30 7.04
C ASP A 45 7.77 -3.78 5.61
N HIS A 46 8.07 -4.65 4.65
CA HIS A 46 8.16 -4.24 3.26
C HIS A 46 6.80 -3.82 2.68
N VAL A 47 5.73 -4.56 3.01
CA VAL A 47 4.38 -4.21 2.57
C VAL A 47 3.92 -2.89 3.19
N ARG A 48 4.19 -2.66 4.48
CA ARG A 48 3.88 -1.38 5.15
C ARG A 48 4.62 -0.21 4.51
N TYR A 49 5.92 -0.38 4.24
CA TYR A 49 6.71 0.62 3.54
C TYR A 49 6.11 0.97 2.17
N VAL A 50 5.73 -0.04 1.38
CA VAL A 50 5.14 0.19 0.06
C VAL A 50 3.76 0.83 0.15
N ALA A 51 2.95 0.46 1.16
CA ALA A 51 1.65 1.09 1.40
C ALA A 51 1.78 2.59 1.61
N LYS A 52 2.69 3.03 2.50
CA LYS A 52 3.01 4.46 2.71
C LYS A 52 3.50 5.17 1.45
N GLN A 53 4.25 4.49 0.59
CA GLN A 53 4.75 5.10 -0.65
C GLN A 53 3.68 5.20 -1.74
N ARG A 54 2.77 4.24 -1.82
CA ARG A 54 1.77 4.16 -2.91
C ARG A 54 0.46 4.86 -2.59
N SER A 55 0.08 4.87 -1.32
CA SER A 55 -1.22 5.39 -0.86
C SER A 55 -1.12 5.88 0.59
N PRO A 56 -0.28 6.90 0.87
CA PRO A 56 -0.07 7.41 2.24
C PRO A 56 -1.34 8.00 2.87
N ASN A 57 -2.27 8.50 2.06
CA ASN A 57 -3.49 9.15 2.48
C ASN A 57 -4.55 9.09 1.36
N GLU A 58 -5.76 9.54 1.69
CA GLU A 58 -6.92 9.52 0.79
C GLU A 58 -6.75 10.41 -0.45
N GLU A 59 -6.07 11.55 -0.32
CA GLU A 59 -5.78 12.45 -1.45
C GLU A 59 -4.92 11.75 -2.51
N THR A 60 -3.79 11.18 -2.09
CA THR A 60 -2.88 10.46 -3.00
C THR A 60 -3.56 9.23 -3.62
N TYR A 61 -4.39 8.54 -2.84
CA TYR A 61 -5.21 7.45 -3.33
C TYR A 61 -6.15 7.91 -4.46
N ASN A 62 -6.91 8.99 -4.23
CA ASN A 62 -7.90 9.49 -5.17
C ASN A 62 -7.26 10.01 -6.46
N GLU A 63 -6.15 10.74 -6.37
CA GLU A 63 -5.37 11.17 -7.53
C GLU A 63 -4.95 9.97 -8.39
N ARG A 64 -4.44 8.92 -7.74
CA ARG A 64 -4.03 7.70 -8.44
C ARG A 64 -5.20 6.97 -9.08
N MET A 65 -6.36 6.92 -8.41
CA MET A 65 -7.56 6.28 -8.98
C MET A 65 -8.07 7.05 -10.20
N ALA A 66 -8.01 8.38 -10.18
CA ALA A 66 -8.34 9.20 -11.34
C ALA A 66 -7.41 8.88 -12.53
N ASP A 67 -6.09 8.86 -12.31
CA ASP A 67 -5.12 8.46 -13.33
C ASP A 67 -5.42 7.05 -13.88
N PHE A 68 -5.69 6.08 -13.00
CA PHE A 68 -5.97 4.72 -13.45
C PHE A 68 -7.25 4.62 -14.29
N LYS A 69 -8.28 5.39 -13.93
CA LYS A 69 -9.54 5.42 -14.66
C LYS A 69 -9.38 5.97 -16.08
N ASP A 70 -8.48 6.93 -16.28
CA ASP A 70 -8.17 7.47 -17.60
C ASP A 70 -7.29 6.54 -18.44
N TRP A 71 -6.40 5.78 -17.78
CA TRP A 71 -5.41 4.96 -18.46
C TRP A 71 -5.85 3.53 -18.76
N TYR A 72 -6.72 2.95 -17.95
CA TYR A 72 -7.06 1.53 -17.98
C TYR A 72 -8.56 1.30 -18.19
N ASN A 73 -8.90 0.14 -18.76
CA ASN A 73 -10.29 -0.28 -18.84
C ASN A 73 -10.83 -0.68 -17.46
N GLU A 74 -12.15 -0.86 -17.38
CA GLU A 74 -12.87 -1.12 -16.13
C GLU A 74 -12.35 -2.33 -15.35
N GLU A 75 -12.03 -3.44 -16.03
CA GLU A 75 -11.51 -4.65 -15.37
C GLU A 75 -10.15 -4.40 -14.70
N VAL A 76 -9.20 -3.81 -15.44
CA VAL A 76 -7.87 -3.50 -14.90
C VAL A 76 -7.98 -2.43 -13.81
N TYR A 77 -8.76 -1.39 -14.03
CA TYR A 77 -9.05 -0.35 -13.02
C TYR A 77 -9.56 -0.97 -11.73
N THR A 78 -10.57 -1.84 -11.79
CA THR A 78 -11.19 -2.47 -10.60
C THR A 78 -10.17 -3.30 -9.82
N SER A 79 -9.33 -4.07 -10.52
CA SER A 79 -8.26 -4.84 -9.89
C SER A 79 -7.23 -3.95 -9.16
N LEU A 80 -6.89 -2.81 -9.77
CA LEU A 80 -5.98 -1.82 -9.19
C LEU A 80 -6.61 -1.12 -7.99
N GLU A 81 -7.88 -0.73 -8.09
CA GLU A 81 -8.63 -0.09 -7.00
C GLU A 81 -8.65 -0.98 -5.75
N ASN A 82 -8.95 -2.27 -5.91
CA ASN A 82 -8.94 -3.23 -4.80
C ASN A 82 -7.55 -3.33 -4.13
N LEU A 83 -6.47 -3.32 -4.91
CA LEU A 83 -5.13 -3.34 -4.35
C LEU A 83 -4.80 -2.03 -3.61
N TYR A 84 -5.16 -0.88 -4.17
CA TYR A 84 -4.81 0.41 -3.59
C TYR A 84 -5.64 0.74 -2.35
N LYS A 85 -6.89 0.28 -2.25
CA LYS A 85 -7.66 0.34 -1.00
C LYS A 85 -6.94 -0.37 0.14
N LEU A 86 -6.38 -1.55 -0.11
CA LEU A 86 -5.60 -2.28 0.90
C LEU A 86 -4.32 -1.52 1.30
N TYR A 87 -3.67 -0.81 0.37
CA TYR A 87 -2.54 0.06 0.73
C TYR A 87 -2.97 1.24 1.60
N LEU A 88 -4.10 1.89 1.27
CA LEU A 88 -4.63 3.00 2.07
C LEU A 88 -4.97 2.55 3.50
N GLU A 89 -5.65 1.41 3.64
CA GLU A 89 -5.99 0.84 4.94
C GLU A 89 -4.75 0.57 5.79
N LEU A 90 -3.71 -0.02 5.19
CA LEU A 90 -2.44 -0.29 5.86
C LEU A 90 -1.70 0.98 6.26
N ALA A 91 -1.66 1.99 5.39
CA ALA A 91 -1.03 3.26 5.70
C ALA A 91 -1.72 3.99 6.87
N ASN A 92 -3.06 4.00 6.86
CA ASN A 92 -3.86 4.61 7.92
C ASN A 92 -3.70 3.89 9.27
N GLN A 93 -3.64 2.55 9.28
CA GLN A 93 -3.38 1.78 10.50
C GLN A 93 -2.03 2.15 11.12
N GLU A 94 -1.00 2.32 10.28
CA GLU A 94 0.33 2.68 10.74
C GLU A 94 0.38 4.12 11.29
N GLU A 95 -0.30 5.07 10.65
CA GLU A 95 -0.41 6.44 11.14
C GLU A 95 -1.07 6.50 12.53
N VAL A 96 -2.11 5.68 12.77
CA VAL A 96 -2.77 5.58 14.09
C VAL A 96 -1.82 5.01 15.15
N ILE A 97 -1.04 3.99 14.81
CA ILE A 97 -0.05 3.40 15.73
C ILE A 97 1.03 4.42 16.07
N GLU A 98 1.59 5.11 15.07
CA GLU A 98 2.62 6.14 15.26
C GLU A 98 2.14 7.28 16.16
N LYS A 99 0.92 7.79 15.93
CA LYS A 99 0.31 8.84 16.77
C LYS A 99 0.20 8.38 18.22
N ARG A 100 -0.33 7.18 18.45
CA ARG A 100 -0.49 6.63 19.80
C ARG A 100 0.85 6.44 20.52
N SER A 101 1.85 5.89 19.83
CA SER A 101 3.18 5.71 20.42
C SER A 101 3.85 7.03 20.77
N LYS A 102 3.63 8.09 19.96
CA LYS A 102 4.13 9.42 20.26
C LYS A 102 3.45 10.03 21.49
N GLU A 103 2.13 9.93 21.58
CA GLU A 103 1.36 10.39 22.75
C GLU A 103 1.79 9.64 24.03
N GLU A 104 2.02 8.33 23.96
CA GLU A 104 2.52 7.53 25.08
C GLU A 104 3.91 7.99 25.53
N LEU A 105 4.82 8.27 24.59
CA LEU A 105 6.16 8.80 24.89
C LEU A 105 6.09 10.19 25.55
N ASP A 106 5.29 11.10 25.00
CA ASP A 106 5.11 12.45 25.52
C ASP A 106 4.57 12.42 26.95
N ASN A 107 3.62 11.52 27.25
CA ASN A 107 3.09 11.31 28.60
C ASN A 107 4.15 10.78 29.59
N ILE A 108 5.02 9.85 29.15
CA ILE A 108 6.11 9.33 29.99
C ILE A 108 7.12 10.44 30.30
N LEU A 109 7.50 11.24 29.29
CA LEU A 109 8.43 12.35 29.44
C LEU A 109 7.90 13.41 30.40
N GLN A 110 6.61 13.77 30.29
CA GLN A 110 5.97 14.70 31.21
C GLN A 110 6.00 14.18 32.66
N ARG A 111 5.69 12.90 32.86
CA ARG A 111 5.69 12.28 34.20
C ARG A 111 7.08 12.22 34.83
N ILE A 112 8.14 12.02 34.03
CA ILE A 112 9.52 12.08 34.53
C ILE A 112 9.85 13.51 34.97
N HIS A 113 9.54 14.50 34.14
CA HIS A 113 9.76 15.91 34.47
C HIS A 113 9.04 16.33 35.75
N ASP A 114 7.80 15.89 35.95
CA ASP A 114 7.00 16.19 37.15
C ASP A 114 7.53 15.51 38.43
N LEU A 115 8.34 14.46 38.31
CA LEU A 115 8.98 13.77 39.46
C LEU A 115 10.34 14.37 39.84
N GLU A 116 10.92 15.22 39.00
CA GLU A 116 12.22 15.88 39.22
C GLU A 116 12.08 17.27 39.86
N ILE A 117 10.85 17.74 40.12
CA ILE A 117 10.48 19.00 40.80
C ILE A 117 9.99 18.73 42.22
#